data_AF-A0A3M1U596-F1
#
_entry.id   AF-A0A3M1U596-F1
#
_cell.length_a   1.000
_cell.length_b   1.000
_cell.length_c   1.000
_cell.angle_alpha   90.00
_cell.angle_beta   90.00
_cell.angle_gamma   90.00
#
_symmetry.space_group_name_H-M   'P 1'
#
loop_
_entity.id
_entity.type
_entity.pdbx_description
1 polymer ?
#
loop_
_entity_poly.entity_id
_entity_poly.type
_entity_poly.pdbx_seq_one_letter_code
_entity_poly.pdbx_strand_id
1 'polypeptide(L)'
;MRNAVADTTSLLFQARRYRQLWSRVSAPLKVQLSGLWYSQGDSPGHILRVDSRGRFQIENLGSGVNVEGVFEIVPRNGKHFVTFLDEVTEGGTAAELVEVAPNRMRLRWLDSGKETVYQKPADDA
;
A
#
# COMPACT_ATOMS: atom_id res chain seq x y z
N MET A 1 0.12 18.54 -10.57
CA MET A 1 1.16 17.90 -9.73
C MET A 1 1.35 18.53 -8.34
N ARG A 2 1.13 19.83 -8.10
CA ARG A 2 1.30 20.45 -6.76
C ARG A 2 0.41 19.86 -5.65
N ASN A 3 -0.80 19.39 -5.96
CA ASN A 3 -1.71 18.82 -4.95
C ASN A 3 -1.30 17.43 -4.49
N ALA A 4 -0.68 16.62 -5.37
CA ALA A 4 -0.43 15.22 -5.10
C ALA A 4 0.69 15.02 -4.06
N VAL A 5 1.75 15.82 -4.13
CA VAL A 5 2.84 15.83 -3.12
C VAL A 5 2.33 16.28 -1.75
N ALA A 6 1.50 17.34 -1.70
CA ALA A 6 0.91 17.83 -0.46
C ALA A 6 -0.02 16.79 0.18
N ASP A 7 -0.80 16.07 -0.63
CA ASP A 7 -1.67 15.00 -0.17
C ASP A 7 -0.89 13.80 0.37
N THR A 8 0.18 13.37 -0.32
CA THR A 8 1.07 12.32 0.18
C THR A 8 1.69 12.71 1.51
N THR A 9 2.31 13.88 1.62
CA THR A 9 2.93 14.34 2.87
C THR A 9 1.94 14.40 4.02
N SER A 10 0.73 14.91 3.79
CA SER A 10 -0.33 14.96 4.81
C SER A 10 -0.74 13.57 5.28
N LEU A 11 -0.90 12.62 4.35
CA LEU A 11 -1.26 11.24 4.68
C LEU A 11 -0.16 10.52 5.46
N LEU A 12 1.10 10.67 5.04
CA LEU A 12 2.25 10.09 5.75
C LEU A 12 2.36 10.66 7.17
N PHE A 13 2.14 11.97 7.35
CA PHE A 13 2.09 12.59 8.66
C PHE A 13 0.97 11.99 9.54
N GLN A 14 -0.24 11.87 9.01
CA GLN A 14 -1.38 11.29 9.73
C GLN A 14 -1.14 9.82 10.10
N ALA A 15 -0.59 9.02 9.19
CA ALA A 15 -0.25 7.63 9.42
C ALA A 15 0.78 7.47 10.54
N ARG A 16 1.80 8.32 10.58
CA ARG A 16 2.80 8.34 11.67
C ARG A 16 2.20 8.79 12.99
N ARG A 17 1.46 9.91 13.00
CA ARG A 17 0.97 10.55 14.22
C ARG A 17 -0.12 9.75 14.92
N TYR A 18 -1.01 9.13 14.16
CA TYR A 18 -2.21 8.45 14.68
C TYR A 18 -2.20 6.93 14.42
N ARG A 19 -1.00 6.34 14.29
CA ARG A 19 -0.81 4.93 13.93
C ARG A 19 -1.67 3.95 14.73
N GLN A 20 -1.70 4.10 16.07
CA GLN A 20 -2.49 3.20 16.92
C GLN A 20 -4.01 3.28 16.65
N LEU A 21 -4.52 4.47 16.33
CA LEU A 21 -5.92 4.66 15.95
C LEU A 21 -6.19 3.97 14.62
N TRP A 22 -5.37 4.24 13.60
CA TRP A 22 -5.56 3.67 12.27
C TRP A 22 -5.43 2.15 12.25
N SER A 23 -4.48 1.59 13.00
CA SER A 23 -4.34 0.15 13.11
C SER A 23 -5.57 -0.53 13.70
N ARG A 24 -6.34 0.15 14.56
CA ARG A 24 -7.61 -0.38 15.10
C ARG A 24 -8.75 -0.23 14.11
N VAL A 25 -8.93 0.97 13.57
CA VAL A 25 -10.04 1.30 12.67
C VAL A 25 -9.96 0.52 11.36
N SER A 26 -8.75 0.27 10.86
CA SER A 26 -8.52 -0.42 9.59
C SER A 26 -8.24 -1.92 9.73
N ALA A 27 -8.31 -2.50 10.93
CA ALA A 27 -7.96 -3.91 11.17
C ALA A 27 -8.69 -4.90 10.23
N PRO A 28 -10.02 -4.80 10.00
CA PRO A 28 -10.70 -5.70 9.07
C PRO A 28 -10.17 -5.60 7.63
N LEU A 29 -9.88 -4.38 7.17
CA LEU A 29 -9.36 -4.15 5.83
C LEU A 29 -7.89 -4.60 5.72
N LYS A 30 -7.07 -4.43 6.77
CA LYS A 30 -5.71 -5.00 6.82
C LYS A 30 -5.74 -6.52 6.70
N VAL A 31 -6.67 -7.19 7.38
CA VAL A 31 -6.87 -8.66 7.25
C VAL A 31 -7.24 -9.03 5.82
N GLN A 32 -8.18 -8.32 5.19
CA GLN A 32 -8.57 -8.57 3.80
C GLN A 32 -7.41 -8.38 2.82
N LEU A 33 -6.60 -7.33 3.02
CA LEU A 33 -5.43 -7.03 2.20
C LEU A 33 -4.25 -7.97 2.49
N SER A 34 -4.22 -8.67 3.62
CA SER A 34 -3.12 -9.55 3.99
C SER A 34 -2.87 -10.62 2.93
N GLY A 35 -1.60 -10.87 2.63
CA GLY A 35 -1.16 -11.88 1.68
C GLY A 35 -0.09 -11.41 0.72
N LEU A 36 0.11 -12.22 -0.31
CA LEU A 36 1.07 -12.00 -1.39
C LEU A 36 0.34 -11.50 -2.64
N TRP A 37 0.85 -10.44 -3.24
CA TRP A 37 0.22 -9.75 -4.37
C TRP A 37 1.21 -9.53 -5.50
N TYR A 38 0.81 -9.84 -6.72
CA TYR A 38 1.61 -9.69 -7.93
C TYR A 38 1.06 -8.57 -8.80
N SER A 39 1.90 -7.59 -9.12
CA SER A 39 1.53 -6.52 -10.04
C SER A 39 1.21 -7.07 -11.43
N GLN A 40 0.12 -6.61 -12.04
CA GLN A 40 -0.31 -6.98 -13.38
C GLN A 40 -0.02 -5.84 -14.35
N GLY A 41 0.61 -6.16 -15.48
CA GLY A 41 0.89 -5.18 -16.56
C GLY A 41 2.07 -4.24 -16.29
N ASP A 42 2.77 -4.39 -15.15
CA ASP A 42 3.99 -3.65 -14.85
C ASP A 42 5.22 -4.38 -15.39
N SER A 43 6.14 -3.64 -16.03
CA SER A 43 7.43 -4.13 -16.51
C SER A 43 8.56 -3.16 -16.09
N PRO A 44 9.48 -3.57 -15.20
CA PRO A 44 9.46 -4.82 -14.47
C PRO A 44 8.28 -4.89 -13.49
N GLY A 45 7.78 -6.10 -13.26
CA GLY A 45 6.76 -6.35 -12.24
C GLY A 45 7.33 -6.20 -10.83
N HIS A 46 6.44 -6.19 -9.85
CA HIS A 46 6.80 -6.17 -8.44
C HIS A 46 5.84 -7.04 -7.62
N ILE A 47 6.37 -7.54 -6.51
CA ILE A 47 5.65 -8.35 -5.53
C ILE A 47 5.41 -7.48 -4.31
N LEU A 48 4.16 -7.39 -3.85
CA LEU A 48 3.78 -6.74 -2.60
C LEU A 48 3.33 -7.83 -1.62
N ARG A 49 4.00 -7.93 -0.48
CA ARG A 49 3.58 -8.75 0.65
C ARG A 49 3.14 -7.82 1.77
N VAL A 50 1.96 -8.07 2.33
CA VAL A 50 1.45 -7.34 3.50
C VAL A 50 0.87 -8.30 4.51
N ASP A 51 1.00 -7.99 5.80
CA ASP A 51 0.41 -8.77 6.88
C ASP A 51 -0.69 -8.02 7.64
N SER A 52 -1.44 -8.75 8.46
CA SER A 52 -2.55 -8.18 9.23
C SER A 52 -2.09 -7.29 10.39
N ARG A 53 -0.79 -7.34 10.73
CA ARG A 53 -0.15 -6.50 11.75
C ARG A 53 0.29 -5.15 11.19
N GLY A 54 0.17 -4.93 9.89
CA GLY A 54 0.56 -3.67 9.26
C GLY A 54 2.01 -3.67 8.77
N ARG A 55 2.66 -4.81 8.58
CA ARG A 55 3.99 -4.88 7.92
C ARG A 55 3.83 -5.03 6.43
N PHE A 56 4.77 -4.47 5.67
CA PHE A 56 4.85 -4.70 4.23
C PHE A 56 6.26 -5.01 3.77
N GLN A 57 6.34 -5.61 2.59
CA GLN A 57 7.54 -5.81 1.80
C GLN A 57 7.19 -5.61 0.31
N ILE A 58 7.95 -4.80 -0.40
CA ILE A 58 7.83 -4.60 -1.86
C ILE A 58 9.15 -5.05 -2.50
N GLU A 59 9.06 -6.03 -3.38
CA GLU A 59 10.18 -6.53 -4.18
C GLU A 59 10.00 -6.11 -5.63
N ASN A 60 10.95 -5.37 -6.19
CA ASN A 60 10.99 -5.04 -7.61
C ASN A 60 11.74 -6.14 -8.37
N LEU A 61 11.04 -6.84 -9.27
CA LEU A 61 11.59 -8.02 -9.96
C LEU A 61 12.66 -7.68 -11.00
N GLY A 62 12.73 -6.42 -11.47
CA GLY A 62 13.71 -6.01 -12.46
C GLY A 62 15.03 -5.57 -11.86
N SER A 63 14.98 -4.89 -10.71
CA SER A 63 16.19 -4.39 -10.04
C SER A 63 16.64 -5.25 -8.87
N GLY A 64 15.80 -6.17 -8.38
CA GLY A 64 16.04 -6.94 -7.15
C GLY A 64 15.96 -6.07 -5.88
N VAL A 65 15.54 -4.81 -6.00
CA VAL A 65 15.40 -3.91 -4.86
C VAL A 65 14.23 -4.37 -3.99
N ASN A 66 14.48 -4.46 -2.68
CA ASN A 66 13.52 -4.85 -1.68
C ASN A 66 13.36 -3.72 -0.66
N VAL A 67 12.12 -3.31 -0.41
CA VAL A 67 11.75 -2.27 0.56
C VAL A 67 10.79 -2.86 1.58
N GLU A 68 11.10 -2.69 2.85
CA GLU A 68 10.29 -3.19 3.97
C GLU A 68 9.89 -2.06 4.90
N GLY A 69 8.77 -2.26 5.60
CA GLY A 69 8.39 -1.35 6.65
C GLY A 69 6.98 -1.56 7.16
N VAL A 70 6.33 -0.45 7.52
CA VAL A 70 4.99 -0.45 8.09
C VAL A 70 4.01 0.20 7.12
N PHE A 71 2.83 -0.40 6.95
CA PHE A 71 1.74 0.20 6.23
C PHE A 71 0.55 0.51 7.13
N GLU A 72 -0.10 1.64 6.85
CA GLU A 72 -1.33 2.06 7.50
C GLU A 72 -2.37 2.44 6.47
N ILE A 73 -3.63 2.16 6.79
CA ILE A 73 -4.77 2.56 5.96
C ILE A 73 -5.46 3.75 6.60
N VAL A 74 -5.40 4.89 5.93
CA VAL A 74 -5.92 6.17 6.41
C VAL A 74 -7.22 6.49 5.65
N PRO A 75 -8.39 6.54 6.32
CA PRO A 75 -9.62 7.00 5.70
C PRO A 75 -9.61 8.54 5.57
N ARG A 76 -9.91 9.06 4.38
CA ARG A 76 -9.99 10.51 4.11
C ARG A 76 -11.01 10.78 3.01
N ASN A 77 -11.94 11.72 3.24
CA ASN A 77 -12.94 12.15 2.26
C ASN A 77 -13.74 11.00 1.61
N GLY A 78 -14.15 10.01 2.40
CA GLY A 78 -14.92 8.85 1.91
C GLY A 78 -14.09 7.80 1.15
N LYS A 79 -12.76 7.94 1.11
CA LYS A 79 -11.82 7.03 0.46
C LYS A 79 -10.84 6.43 1.46
N HIS A 80 -10.20 5.33 1.08
CA HIS A 80 -9.11 4.71 1.83
C HIS A 80 -7.77 4.92 1.13
N PHE A 81 -6.75 5.30 1.88
CA PHE A 81 -5.38 5.47 1.38
C PHE A 81 -4.44 4.53 2.11
N VAL A 82 -3.66 3.75 1.36
CA VAL A 82 -2.60 2.91 1.90
C VAL A 82 -1.32 3.73 1.92
N THR A 83 -0.72 3.86 3.09
CA THR A 83 0.59 4.51 3.27
C THR A 83 1.64 3.44 3.48
N PHE A 84 2.79 3.56 2.84
CA PHE A 84 3.95 2.68 2.99
C PHE A 84 5.08 3.50 3.59
N LEU A 85 5.44 3.21 4.83
CA LEU A 85 6.49 3.89 5.58
C LEU A 85 7.72 2.99 5.65
N ASP A 86 8.78 3.40 4.97
CA ASP A 86 10.08 2.75 5.04
C ASP A 86 10.70 2.99 6.42
N GLU A 87 11.07 1.92 7.11
CA GLU A 87 11.66 2.00 8.45
C GLU A 87 13.15 2.38 8.43
N VAL A 88 13.82 2.24 7.28
CA VAL A 88 15.26 2.49 7.13
C VAL A 88 15.52 3.93 6.72
N THR A 89 14.77 4.45 5.74
CA THR A 89 15.06 5.76 5.13
C THR A 89 14.26 6.92 5.71
N GLU A 90 13.35 6.64 6.67
CA GLU A 90 12.26 7.54 7.07
C GLU A 90 11.45 8.10 5.88
N GLY A 91 11.56 7.46 4.71
CA GLY A 91 10.80 7.76 3.51
C GLY A 91 9.39 7.17 3.56
N GLY A 92 8.63 7.40 2.50
CA GLY A 92 7.37 6.73 2.33
C GLY A 92 6.61 7.21 1.11
N THR A 93 5.62 6.44 0.72
CA THR A 93 4.70 6.78 -0.36
C THR A 93 3.27 6.43 0.06
N ALA A 94 2.30 6.92 -0.68
CA ALA A 94 0.89 6.66 -0.43
C ALA A 94 0.17 6.37 -1.74
N ALA A 95 -0.83 5.50 -1.66
CA ALA A 95 -1.71 5.17 -2.77
C ALA A 95 -3.17 5.20 -2.31
N GLU A 96 -4.07 5.65 -3.19
CA GLU A 96 -5.51 5.44 -3.01
C GLU A 96 -5.84 3.97 -3.25
N LEU A 97 -6.61 3.35 -2.36
CA LEU A 97 -7.19 2.03 -2.56
C LEU A 97 -8.47 2.17 -3.39
N VAL A 98 -8.34 1.99 -4.71
CA VAL A 98 -9.41 2.20 -5.69
C VAL A 98 -10.39 1.03 -5.72
N GLU A 99 -9.88 -0.18 -5.62
CA GLU A 99 -10.67 -1.42 -5.67
C GLU A 99 -10.05 -2.45 -4.73
N VAL A 100 -10.90 -3.18 -4.00
CA VAL A 100 -10.50 -4.35 -3.24
C VAL A 100 -11.54 -5.46 -3.41
N ALA A 101 -11.07 -6.61 -3.87
CA ALA A 101 -11.79 -7.87 -3.99
C ALA A 101 -10.93 -8.98 -3.33
N PRO A 102 -11.48 -10.18 -3.07
CA PRO A 102 -10.75 -11.23 -2.36
C PRO A 102 -9.37 -11.57 -2.97
N ASN A 103 -9.26 -11.53 -4.29
CA ASN A 103 -8.05 -11.88 -5.03
C ASN A 103 -7.49 -10.73 -5.89
N ARG A 104 -8.11 -9.55 -5.89
CA ARG A 104 -7.70 -8.42 -6.74
C ARG A 104 -7.70 -7.12 -5.94
N MET A 105 -6.67 -6.31 -6.13
CA MET A 105 -6.56 -4.97 -5.55
C MET A 105 -6.13 -3.98 -6.63
N ARG A 106 -6.68 -2.77 -6.63
CA ARG A 106 -6.19 -1.68 -7.48
C ARG A 106 -5.74 -0.52 -6.60
N LEU A 107 -4.47 -0.14 -6.76
CA LEU A 107 -3.89 1.02 -6.09
C LEU A 107 -3.62 2.12 -7.11
N ARG A 108 -3.95 3.36 -6.76
CA ARG A 108 -3.53 4.55 -7.52
C ARG A 108 -2.49 5.32 -6.72
N TRP A 109 -1.23 5.28 -7.17
CA TRP A 109 -0.11 5.94 -6.50
C TRP A 109 -0.25 7.45 -6.56
N LEU A 110 -0.09 8.13 -5.42
CA LEU A 110 -0.30 9.58 -5.36
C LEU A 110 0.86 10.38 -5.96
N ASP A 111 2.09 9.87 -5.88
CA ASP A 111 3.27 10.53 -6.43
C ASP A 111 3.23 10.66 -7.96
N SER A 112 2.72 9.64 -8.63
CA SER A 112 2.76 9.47 -10.09
C SER A 112 1.37 9.51 -10.74
N GLY A 113 0.31 9.29 -9.96
CA GLY A 113 -1.05 9.08 -10.47
C GLY A 113 -1.24 7.73 -11.16
N LYS A 114 -0.20 6.90 -11.23
CA LYS A 114 -0.25 5.60 -11.92
C LYS A 114 -1.14 4.62 -11.15
N GLU A 115 -1.94 3.87 -11.90
CA GLU A 115 -2.69 2.75 -11.34
C GLU A 115 -1.91 1.44 -11.51
N THR A 116 -1.78 0.71 -10.42
CA THR A 116 -1.26 -0.66 -10.41
C THR A 116 -2.37 -1.60 -9.98
N VAL A 117 -2.60 -2.63 -10.77
CA VAL A 117 -3.48 -3.74 -10.40
C VAL A 117 -2.63 -4.86 -9.81
N TYR A 118 -3.05 -5.35 -8.66
CA TYR A 118 -2.46 -6.46 -7.95
C TYR A 118 -3.40 -7.65 -7.95
N GLN A 119 -2.84 -8.84 -8.12
CA GLN A 119 -3.57 -10.10 -8.11
C GLN A 119 -2.91 -11.03 -7.08
N LYS A 120 -3.70 -11.63 -6.19
CA LYS A 120 -3.23 -12.75 -5.36
C LYS A 120 -2.97 -13.96 -6.26
N PRO A 121 -1.98 -14.82 -5.92
CA PRO A 121 -1.86 -16.11 -6.59
C PRO A 121 -3.19 -16.86 -6.46
N ALA A 122 -3.52 -17.69 -7.44
CA ALA A 122 -4.61 -18.65 -7.23
C ALA A 122 -4.23 -19.52 -6.03
N ASP A 123 -5.18 -19.76 -5.13
CA ASP A 123 -4.99 -20.79 -4.12
C ASP A 123 -4.95 -22.12 -4.89
N ASP A 124 -3.75 -22.65 -5.11
CA ASP A 124 -3.57 -24.01 -5.63
C ASP A 124 -4.07 -24.98 -4.54
N ALA A 125 -5.32 -25.41 -4.69
CA ALA A 125 -5.94 -26.45 -3.87
C ALA A 125 -5.53 -27.85 -4.33
#